data_AF-A0A0B3ATI7-F1
#
_entry.id   AF-A0A0B3ATI7-F1
#
_cell.length_a   1.000
_cell.length_b   1.000
_cell.length_c   1.000
_cell.angle_alpha   90.00
_cell.angle_beta   90.00
_cell.angle_gamma   90.00
#
_symmetry.space_group_name_H-M   'P 1'
#
loop_
_entity.id
_entity.type
_entity.pdbx_description
1 polymer ?
#
loop_
_entity_poly.entity_id
_entity_poly.type
_entity_poly.pdbx_seq_one_letter_code
_entity_poly.pdbx_strand_id
1 'polypeptide(L)'
;MITLNKSMIIIPHEEMIKKLEQTRVQRMLLCKDLNKYMGSNINANFKRDKNGRPSLYLTPLDKTVVQTISKKEYWDLMRVCECADWKWESENKPTTRSFWEMYGKKTCISVQGKVGFSSIEFYESINYKIIQSKEFYDIEGVTNSMIEEINQWFKFDF
;
A
#
# COMPACT_ATOMS: atom_id res chain seq x y z
N MET A 1 38.86 10.44 -48.95
CA MET A 1 37.63 11.26 -48.89
C MET A 1 36.86 10.80 -47.65
N ILE A 2 36.93 11.54 -46.55
CA ILE A 2 36.20 11.22 -45.32
C ILE A 2 35.29 12.42 -45.04
N THR A 3 34.00 12.25 -45.26
CA THR A 3 32.97 13.22 -44.88
C THR A 3 32.53 12.89 -43.44
N LEU A 4 33.04 13.65 -42.47
CA LEU A 4 32.46 13.71 -41.14
C LEU A 4 31.43 14.83 -41.13
N ASN A 5 30.15 14.48 -41.01
CA ASN A 5 29.10 15.45 -40.75
C ASN A 5 28.25 14.97 -39.56
N LYS A 6 28.56 15.49 -38.37
CA LYS A 6 27.66 15.49 -37.21
C LYS A 6 27.62 16.92 -36.68
N SER A 7 26.64 17.68 -37.16
CA SER A 7 26.29 18.99 -36.65
C SER A 7 25.80 18.85 -35.21
N MET A 8 26.56 19.37 -34.25
CA MET A 8 26.08 19.57 -32.88
C MET A 8 25.13 20.77 -32.87
N ILE A 9 23.85 20.52 -32.62
CA ILE A 9 22.84 21.57 -32.46
C ILE A 9 22.93 22.06 -31.00
N ILE A 10 23.36 23.30 -30.81
CA ILE A 10 23.31 23.99 -29.51
C ILE A 10 21.89 24.53 -29.36
N ILE A 11 21.12 23.93 -28.44
CA ILE A 11 19.74 24.36 -28.15
C ILE A 11 19.79 25.46 -27.08
N PRO A 12 19.08 26.59 -27.26
CA PRO A 12 18.94 27.62 -26.21
C PRO A 12 18.41 27.03 -24.89
N HIS A 13 18.94 27.50 -23.77
CA HIS A 13 18.65 26.93 -22.43
C HIS A 13 17.15 26.86 -22.11
N GLU A 14 16.38 27.89 -22.49
CA GLU A 14 14.93 27.92 -22.28
C GLU A 14 14.18 26.85 -23.11
N GLU A 15 14.63 26.60 -24.34
CA GLU A 15 14.05 25.57 -25.20
C GLU A 15 14.40 24.17 -24.69
N MET A 16 15.60 23.99 -24.12
CA MET A 16 16.00 22.76 -23.46
C MET A 16 15.13 22.47 -22.22
N ILE A 17 14.91 23.46 -21.35
CA ILE A 17 14.03 23.31 -20.17
C ILE A 17 12.61 22.93 -20.62
N LYS A 18 12.06 23.62 -21.62
CA LYS A 18 10.72 23.33 -22.14
C LYS A 18 10.62 21.92 -22.71
N LYS A 19 11.64 21.45 -23.44
CA LYS A 19 11.72 20.08 -23.94
C LYS A 19 11.81 19.05 -22.81
N LEU A 20 12.55 19.34 -21.75
CA LEU A 20 12.64 18.46 -20.57
C LEU A 20 11.31 18.36 -19.82
N GLU A 21 10.60 19.47 -19.64
CA GLU A 21 9.27 19.48 -19.02
C GLU A 21 8.24 18.72 -19.85
N GLN A 22 8.22 18.96 -21.18
CA GLN A 22 7.37 18.22 -22.10
C GLN A 22 7.68 16.72 -22.07
N THR A 23 8.95 16.34 -22.05
CA THR A 23 9.38 14.94 -21.92
C THR A 23 8.94 14.35 -20.58
N ARG A 24 9.01 15.11 -19.49
CA ARG A 24 8.58 14.67 -18.16
C ARG A 24 7.07 14.44 -18.11
N VAL A 25 6.28 15.35 -18.67
CA VAL A 25 4.82 15.22 -18.76
C VAL A 25 4.43 14.06 -19.65
N GLN A 26 5.06 13.91 -20.82
CA GLN A 26 4.85 12.78 -21.71
C GLN A 26 5.21 11.46 -21.04
N ARG A 27 6.33 11.37 -20.31
CA ARG A 27 6.68 10.16 -19.55
C ARG A 27 5.68 9.87 -18.45
N MET A 28 5.18 10.87 -17.72
CA MET A 28 4.14 10.65 -16.70
C MET A 28 2.81 10.18 -17.31
N LEU A 29 2.41 10.74 -18.45
CA LEU A 29 1.23 10.29 -19.19
C LEU A 29 1.44 8.88 -19.75
N LEU A 30 2.59 8.61 -20.34
CA LEU A 30 2.97 7.28 -20.84
C LEU A 30 3.03 6.26 -19.70
N CYS A 31 3.49 6.60 -18.50
CA CYS A 31 3.47 5.72 -17.34
C CYS A 31 2.04 5.46 -16.82
N LYS A 32 1.15 6.48 -16.85
CA LYS A 32 -0.28 6.30 -16.53
C LYS A 32 -0.98 5.42 -17.56
N ASP A 33 -0.67 5.58 -18.83
CA ASP A 33 -1.20 4.75 -19.92
C ASP A 33 -0.52 3.37 -19.96
N LEU A 34 0.74 3.24 -19.56
CA LEU A 34 1.41 1.94 -19.38
C LEU A 34 0.67 1.10 -18.33
N ASN A 35 0.12 1.68 -17.26
CA ASN A 35 -0.75 0.93 -16.33
C ASN A 35 -2.02 0.37 -17.03
N LYS A 36 -2.46 0.98 -18.13
CA LYS A 36 -3.61 0.54 -18.95
C LYS A 36 -3.19 -0.47 -20.04
N TYR A 37 -1.98 -0.37 -20.59
CA TYR A 37 -1.45 -1.23 -21.66
C TYR A 37 -0.60 -2.41 -21.19
N MET A 38 -0.06 -2.37 -19.97
CA MET A 38 0.60 -3.51 -19.33
C MET A 38 -0.37 -4.61 -18.93
N GLY A 39 -1.68 -4.38 -19.12
CA GLY A 39 -2.69 -5.26 -18.60
C GLY A 39 -2.65 -5.30 -17.08
N SER A 40 -3.79 -5.54 -16.49
CA SER A 40 -3.92 -6.17 -15.18
C SER A 40 -3.35 -7.60 -15.21
N ASN A 41 -2.08 -7.72 -15.58
CA ASN A 41 -1.26 -8.92 -15.53
C ASN A 41 -0.01 -8.61 -14.71
N ILE A 42 -0.20 -7.89 -13.60
CA ILE A 42 0.65 -8.09 -12.44
C ILE A 42 0.31 -9.51 -11.99
N ASN A 43 0.97 -10.50 -12.59
CA ASN A 43 1.24 -11.77 -11.93
C ASN A 43 2.13 -11.44 -10.72
N ALA A 44 1.56 -10.73 -9.75
CA ALA A 44 1.94 -11.01 -8.39
C ALA A 44 1.61 -12.49 -8.26
N ASN A 45 2.61 -13.33 -8.01
CA ASN A 45 2.39 -14.68 -7.51
C ASN A 45 1.78 -14.57 -6.10
N PHE A 46 0.65 -13.86 -5.98
CA PHE A 46 -0.10 -13.70 -4.77
C PHE A 46 -0.70 -15.06 -4.50
N LYS A 47 -0.25 -15.68 -3.41
CA LYS A 47 -0.77 -16.99 -3.04
C LYS A 47 -2.27 -16.85 -2.84
N ARG A 48 -3.03 -17.78 -3.42
CA ARG A 48 -4.47 -17.85 -3.24
C ARG A 48 -4.81 -19.07 -2.43
N ASP A 49 -5.84 -18.96 -1.61
CA ASP A 49 -6.42 -20.12 -0.96
C ASP A 49 -7.28 -20.94 -1.95
N LYS A 50 -7.87 -22.02 -1.46
CA LYS A 50 -8.77 -22.90 -2.23
C LYS A 50 -10.00 -22.19 -2.81
N ASN A 51 -10.37 -21.03 -2.30
CA ASN A 51 -11.51 -20.23 -2.74
C ASN A 51 -11.09 -19.08 -3.66
N GLY A 52 -9.80 -18.97 -4.01
CA GLY A 52 -9.26 -17.86 -4.79
C GLY A 52 -8.98 -16.59 -3.98
N ARG A 53 -9.21 -16.61 -2.66
CA ARG A 53 -8.95 -15.45 -1.79
C ARG A 53 -7.45 -15.18 -1.77
N PRO A 54 -7.03 -13.92 -1.90
CA PRO A 54 -5.67 -13.51 -1.58
C PRO A 54 -5.28 -14.03 -0.18
N SER A 55 -4.19 -14.78 -0.09
CA SER A 55 -3.59 -15.27 1.14
C SER A 55 -2.17 -14.73 1.29
N LEU A 56 -1.85 -14.21 2.46
CA LEU A 56 -0.51 -13.75 2.82
C LEU A 56 -0.12 -14.28 4.19
N TYR A 57 1.18 -14.23 4.47
CA TYR A 57 1.71 -14.53 5.80
C TYR A 57 2.29 -13.24 6.36
N LEU A 58 1.79 -12.81 7.51
CA LEU A 58 2.34 -11.68 8.27
C LEU A 58 3.07 -12.22 9.49
N THR A 59 4.19 -11.59 9.82
CA THR A 59 4.93 -11.89 11.04
C THR A 59 4.34 -11.06 12.18
N PRO A 60 3.93 -11.67 13.30
CA PRO A 60 3.53 -10.91 14.49
C PRO A 60 4.65 -9.98 14.96
N LEU A 61 4.35 -8.68 15.12
CA LEU A 61 5.31 -7.69 15.62
C LEU A 61 5.07 -7.42 17.10
N ASP A 62 5.99 -7.88 17.96
CA ASP A 62 5.86 -7.67 19.40
C ASP A 62 5.90 -6.18 19.76
N LYS A 63 5.11 -5.81 20.78
CA LYS A 63 4.90 -4.44 21.29
C LYS A 63 4.82 -3.34 20.22
N THR A 64 4.22 -3.65 19.07
CA THR A 64 4.13 -2.73 17.94
C THR A 64 2.68 -2.52 17.54
N VAL A 65 2.31 -1.28 17.29
CA VAL A 65 1.01 -0.91 16.73
C VAL A 65 1.15 -0.07 15.48
N VAL A 66 0.20 -0.23 14.59
CA VAL A 66 0.11 0.51 13.33
C VAL A 66 -0.90 1.63 13.49
N GLN A 67 -0.43 2.87 13.42
CA GLN A 67 -1.29 4.03 13.30
C GLN A 67 -1.88 4.08 11.88
N THR A 68 -3.17 4.35 11.83
CA THR A 68 -3.90 4.61 10.58
C THR A 68 -4.34 6.08 10.62
N ILE A 69 -3.88 6.90 9.67
CA ILE A 69 -4.18 8.35 9.67
C ILE A 69 -5.38 8.70 8.79
N SER A 70 -5.89 7.73 8.03
CA SER A 70 -7.10 7.86 7.23
C SER A 70 -7.97 6.61 7.29
N LYS A 71 -9.28 6.79 7.02
CA LYS A 71 -10.25 5.68 6.94
C LYS A 71 -9.86 4.67 5.86
N LYS A 72 -9.22 5.13 4.77
CA LYS A 72 -8.71 4.27 3.71
C LYS A 72 -7.59 3.37 4.24
N GLU A 73 -6.58 3.94 4.89
CA GLU A 73 -5.48 3.16 5.46
C GLU A 73 -5.97 2.14 6.49
N TYR A 74 -6.93 2.52 7.32
CA TYR A 74 -7.57 1.59 8.24
C TYR A 74 -8.14 0.37 7.50
N TRP A 75 -8.93 0.59 6.46
CA TRP A 75 -9.56 -0.50 5.71
C TRP A 75 -8.56 -1.32 4.91
N ASP A 76 -7.55 -0.69 4.33
CA ASP A 76 -6.45 -1.40 3.66
C ASP A 76 -5.76 -2.34 4.65
N LEU A 77 -5.42 -1.85 5.85
CA LEU A 77 -4.78 -2.65 6.89
C LEU A 77 -5.68 -3.80 7.37
N MET A 78 -6.96 -3.54 7.62
CA MET A 78 -7.90 -4.60 8.04
C MET A 78 -7.99 -5.73 7.03
N ARG A 79 -8.04 -5.40 5.73
CA ARG A 79 -8.11 -6.40 4.66
C ARG A 79 -6.81 -7.18 4.54
N VAL A 80 -5.66 -6.52 4.67
CA VAL A 80 -4.34 -7.19 4.72
C VAL A 80 -4.28 -8.16 5.90
N CYS A 81 -4.68 -7.74 7.11
CA CYS A 81 -4.75 -8.61 8.27
C CYS A 81 -5.71 -9.79 8.06
N GLU A 82 -6.89 -9.56 7.48
CA GLU A 82 -7.84 -10.64 7.21
C GLU A 82 -7.29 -11.66 6.21
N CYS A 83 -6.63 -11.20 5.14
CA CYS A 83 -5.96 -12.07 4.18
C CYS A 83 -4.78 -12.85 4.78
N ALA A 84 -4.26 -12.41 5.93
CA ALA A 84 -3.28 -13.13 6.75
C ALA A 84 -3.90 -14.07 7.79
N ASP A 85 -5.22 -14.28 7.73
CA ASP A 85 -6.01 -15.05 8.70
C ASP A 85 -5.94 -14.53 10.14
N TRP A 86 -5.54 -13.27 10.31
CA TRP A 86 -5.61 -12.61 11.61
C TRP A 86 -7.05 -12.24 11.92
N LYS A 87 -7.38 -12.29 13.21
CA LYS A 87 -8.72 -12.03 13.73
C LYS A 87 -8.67 -11.03 14.87
N TRP A 88 -9.81 -10.40 15.14
CA TRP A 88 -10.01 -9.73 16.42
C TRP A 88 -9.90 -10.74 17.57
N GLU A 89 -9.65 -10.25 18.79
CA GLU A 89 -9.72 -11.10 20.00
C GLU A 89 -11.07 -11.81 20.19
N SER A 90 -12.13 -11.26 19.59
CA SER A 90 -13.46 -11.87 19.56
C SER A 90 -13.63 -12.97 18.51
N GLU A 91 -12.55 -13.42 17.86
CA GLU A 91 -12.52 -14.38 16.74
C GLU A 91 -13.24 -13.91 15.46
N ASN A 92 -13.73 -12.67 15.45
CA ASN A 92 -14.32 -12.06 14.27
C ASN A 92 -13.27 -11.62 13.26
N LYS A 93 -13.64 -11.65 11.99
CA LYS A 93 -12.84 -11.14 10.88
C LYS A 93 -12.58 -9.64 11.00
N PRO A 94 -11.37 -9.14 10.71
CA PRO A 94 -11.02 -7.72 10.78
C PRO A 94 -11.98 -6.81 10.01
N THR A 95 -12.50 -7.26 8.86
CA THR A 95 -13.35 -6.42 8.02
C THR A 95 -14.83 -6.35 8.44
N THR A 96 -15.28 -7.20 9.36
CA THR A 96 -16.69 -7.26 9.77
C THR A 96 -17.16 -6.05 10.57
N ARG A 97 -16.22 -5.35 11.24
CA ARG A 97 -16.53 -4.19 12.07
C ARG A 97 -15.44 -3.15 11.95
N SER A 98 -15.85 -1.89 11.88
CA SER A 98 -14.93 -0.75 11.93
C SER A 98 -14.91 -0.13 13.32
N PHE A 99 -13.70 0.09 13.84
CA PHE A 99 -13.45 0.89 15.04
C PHE A 99 -12.87 2.27 14.71
N TRP A 100 -12.73 2.58 13.41
CA TRP A 100 -12.25 3.87 12.93
C TRP A 100 -13.09 5.04 13.48
N GLU A 101 -14.42 4.88 13.53
CA GLU A 101 -15.31 5.96 13.99
C GLU A 101 -15.14 6.30 15.47
N MET A 102 -14.48 5.44 16.26
CA MET A 102 -14.26 5.67 17.69
C MET A 102 -13.09 6.62 17.95
N TYR A 103 -11.97 6.45 17.24
CA TYR A 103 -10.73 7.22 17.49
C TYR A 103 -10.27 8.05 16.28
N GLY A 104 -10.85 7.82 15.11
CA GLY A 104 -10.47 8.48 13.86
C GLY A 104 -8.98 8.35 13.59
N LYS A 105 -8.31 9.47 13.32
CA LYS A 105 -6.86 9.54 13.04
C LYS A 105 -5.95 9.11 14.19
N LYS A 106 -6.52 8.93 15.38
CA LYS A 106 -5.82 8.42 16.56
C LYS A 106 -5.90 6.90 16.67
N THR A 107 -6.61 6.22 15.76
CA THR A 107 -6.75 4.76 15.78
C THR A 107 -5.40 4.08 15.53
N CYS A 108 -4.99 3.26 16.49
CA CYS A 108 -3.84 2.38 16.39
C CYS A 108 -4.30 0.93 16.47
N ILE A 109 -3.67 0.08 15.65
CA ILE A 109 -4.00 -1.33 15.51
C ILE A 109 -2.83 -2.18 15.99
N SER A 110 -3.06 -3.05 16.97
CA SER A 110 -2.07 -4.06 17.36
C SER A 110 -1.96 -5.14 16.27
N VAL A 111 -0.73 -5.53 15.95
CA VAL A 111 -0.37 -6.45 14.88
C VAL A 111 0.43 -7.65 15.41
N GLN A 112 -0.09 -8.27 16.47
CA GLN A 112 0.59 -9.33 17.25
C GLN A 112 0.06 -10.73 16.91
N GLY A 113 -0.26 -11.01 15.65
CA GLY A 113 -0.93 -12.27 15.24
C GLY A 113 -2.44 -12.29 15.52
N LYS A 114 -2.91 -11.33 16.30
CA LYS A 114 -4.31 -10.93 16.42
C LYS A 114 -4.42 -9.43 16.29
N VAL A 115 -5.60 -8.98 15.91
CA VAL A 115 -5.93 -7.56 15.76
C VAL A 115 -6.51 -7.05 17.08
N GLY A 116 -5.89 -6.00 17.61
CA GLY A 116 -6.41 -5.20 18.72
C GLY A 116 -6.49 -3.73 18.29
N PHE A 117 -7.25 -2.91 19.01
CA PHE A 117 -7.34 -1.49 18.69
C PHE A 117 -7.42 -0.64 19.96
N SER A 118 -6.88 0.57 19.89
CA SER A 118 -7.05 1.62 20.90
C SER A 118 -6.63 2.97 20.30
N SER A 119 -6.64 4.02 21.12
CA SER A 119 -6.09 5.31 20.72
C SER A 119 -4.56 5.32 20.78
N ILE A 120 -3.95 6.26 20.05
CA ILE A 120 -2.50 6.50 20.09
C ILE A 120 -2.01 6.77 21.52
N GLU A 121 -2.73 7.58 22.30
CA GLU A 121 -2.35 7.96 23.66
C GLU A 121 -2.29 6.75 24.60
N PHE A 122 -3.19 5.79 24.43
CA PHE A 122 -3.16 4.56 25.20
C PHE A 122 -1.85 3.79 24.94
N TYR A 123 -1.51 3.57 23.67
CA TYR A 123 -0.31 2.81 23.30
C TYR A 123 0.99 3.53 23.66
N GLU A 124 1.02 4.86 23.57
CA GLU A 124 2.12 5.68 24.10
C GLU A 124 2.30 5.46 25.61
N SER A 125 1.20 5.45 26.37
CA SER A 125 1.25 5.30 27.84
C SER A 125 1.81 3.95 28.31
N ILE A 126 1.66 2.91 27.48
CA ILE A 126 2.18 1.56 27.76
C ILE A 126 3.46 1.22 26.97
N ASN A 127 4.11 2.24 26.38
CA ASN A 127 5.40 2.15 25.68
C ASN A 127 5.40 1.16 24.49
N TYR A 128 4.32 1.11 23.71
CA TYR A 128 4.33 0.39 22.43
C TYR A 128 5.03 1.21 21.36
N LYS A 129 5.75 0.53 20.45
CA LYS A 129 6.28 1.16 19.24
C LYS A 129 5.10 1.49 18.32
N ILE A 130 4.97 2.76 17.94
CA ILE A 130 3.94 3.22 17.02
C ILE A 130 4.59 3.43 15.66
N ILE A 131 4.10 2.71 14.65
CA ILE A 131 4.57 2.81 13.26
C ILE A 131 3.43 3.24 12.35
N GLN A 132 3.76 3.81 11.19
CA GLN A 132 2.75 4.11 10.17
C GLN A 132 2.42 2.87 9.34
N SER A 133 1.24 2.86 8.72
CA SER A 133 0.83 1.75 7.83
C SER A 133 1.85 1.44 6.73
N LYS A 134 2.48 2.48 6.16
CA LYS A 134 3.54 2.30 5.16
C LYS A 134 4.77 1.57 5.72
N GLU A 135 5.24 1.95 6.92
CA GLU A 135 6.38 1.29 7.56
C GLU A 135 6.05 -0.18 7.86
N PHE A 136 4.83 -0.46 8.31
CA PHE A 136 4.36 -1.83 8.50
C PHE A 136 4.41 -2.65 7.20
N TYR A 137 3.89 -2.11 6.10
CA TYR A 137 3.92 -2.78 4.81
C TYR A 137 5.35 -3.01 4.28
N ASP A 138 6.24 -2.04 4.49
CA ASP A 138 7.65 -2.17 4.11
C ASP A 138 8.35 -3.29 4.92
N ILE A 139 8.05 -3.42 6.22
CA ILE A 139 8.57 -4.50 7.09
C ILE A 139 8.07 -5.88 6.63
N GLU A 140 6.78 -5.98 6.33
CA GLU A 140 6.12 -7.25 5.97
C GLU A 140 6.29 -7.61 4.47
N GLY A 141 6.95 -6.75 3.69
CA GLY A 141 7.09 -6.94 2.25
C GLY A 141 5.77 -6.85 1.48
N VAL A 142 4.77 -6.16 2.03
CA VAL A 142 3.46 -5.96 1.39
C VAL A 142 3.57 -4.78 0.42
N THR A 143 3.42 -5.04 -0.87
CA THR A 143 3.53 -3.98 -1.89
C THR A 143 2.20 -3.27 -2.14
N ASN A 144 2.24 -2.09 -2.78
CA ASN A 144 1.02 -1.41 -3.20
C ASN A 144 0.17 -2.25 -4.16
N SER A 145 0.78 -3.03 -5.07
CA SER A 145 0.04 -3.90 -5.98
C SER A 145 -0.69 -5.00 -5.23
N MET A 146 -0.08 -5.55 -4.18
CA MET A 146 -0.72 -6.53 -3.28
C MET A 146 -1.94 -5.91 -2.59
N ILE A 147 -1.81 -4.70 -2.06
CA ILE A 147 -2.91 -3.98 -1.40
C ILE A 147 -4.05 -3.70 -2.39
N GLU A 148 -3.74 -3.28 -3.62
CA GLU A 148 -4.74 -3.05 -4.67
C GLU A 148 -5.50 -4.33 -5.03
N GLU A 149 -4.78 -5.44 -5.20
CA GLU A 149 -5.38 -6.75 -5.50
C GLU A 149 -6.28 -7.25 -4.36
N ILE A 150 -5.80 -7.18 -3.12
CA ILE A 150 -6.60 -7.48 -1.92
C ILE A 150 -7.86 -6.62 -1.92
N ASN A 151 -7.72 -5.32 -2.12
CA ASN A 151 -8.85 -4.40 -2.14
C ASN A 151 -9.85 -4.69 -3.26
N GLN A 152 -9.42 -5.21 -4.41
CA GLN A 152 -10.32 -5.64 -5.48
C GLN A 152 -11.14 -6.86 -5.06
N TRP A 153 -10.54 -7.82 -4.36
CA TRP A 153 -11.26 -8.98 -3.83
C TRP A 153 -12.43 -8.57 -2.93
N PHE A 154 -12.17 -7.70 -1.96
CA PHE A 154 -13.19 -7.22 -1.01
C PHE A 154 -14.24 -6.27 -1.62
N LYS A 155 -14.10 -5.81 -2.87
CA LYS A 155 -15.14 -5.02 -3.54
C LYS A 155 -16.33 -5.87 -3.99
N PHE A 156 -16.17 -7.19 -4.09
CA PHE A 156 -17.22 -8.11 -4.53
C PHE A 156 -18.00 -8.77 -3.37
N ASP A 157 -17.64 -8.47 -2.12
CA ASP A 157 -18.21 -9.08 -0.90
C ASP A 157 -19.35 -8.24 -0.27
N PHE A 158 -20.07 -7.42 -1.04
CA PHE A 158 -21.21 -6.61 -0.56
C PHE A 158 -22.49 -6.89 -1.34
#